data_AF-A0A6L4Y7V6-F1
#
_entry.id   AF-A0A6L4Y7V6-F1
#
_cell.length_a   1.000
_cell.length_b   1.000
_cell.length_c   1.000
_cell.angle_alpha   90.00
_cell.angle_beta   90.00
_cell.angle_gamma   90.00
#
_symmetry.space_group_name_H-M   'P 1'
#
loop_
_entity.id
_entity.type
_entity.pdbx_description
1 polymer ?
#
loop_
_entity_poly.entity_id
_entity_poly.type
_entity_poly.pdbx_seq_one_letter_code
_entity_poly.pdbx_strand_id
1 'polypeptide(L)'
;MGDFSVKIRKKSRLVDDSKCIACGQCAEKCPKKVPDEFNMKLGKRKAIYKHFAQGIPSVYTIDKENCIRIKKGAGKKKKPCGLCEDVCPAGAVDFDQSDECIEIQVGAIILATGYDLFNPSGLSQYGYGRIDNVVLSLEYERLMSASGPTHGHINRRSDGKLAKKIGFIQCVGSRDLRNKSYCSNFCCMHSIKEAILTKEHDTEAEVYIFYNDLRAMGKGFHQYRIRGERQYGIQYIRSRVGEITQDQEGNPIIWYEDTKESKVKNLMVDIAVLAVASVPSTGIENLANILGVDLDEDGFIRSDPTHPLMTSVPGIFTCGACQCPMDIPESVVQASGAASAAAEVVLSAAL
;
A
#
# COMPACT_ATOMS: atom_id res chain seq x y z
N MET A 1 -30.97 -1.27 16.83
CA MET A 1 -29.57 -1.10 16.36
C MET A 1 -29.01 -2.52 16.27
N GLY A 2 -28.39 -2.92 15.17
CA GLY A 2 -27.78 -4.25 15.09
C GLY A 2 -28.67 -5.41 14.66
N ASP A 3 -29.40 -5.24 13.55
CA ASP A 3 -30.04 -6.35 12.84
C ASP A 3 -29.79 -6.17 11.34
N PHE A 4 -28.59 -6.58 10.89
CA PHE A 4 -28.16 -6.42 9.52
C PHE A 4 -28.14 -7.76 8.80
N SER A 5 -28.87 -7.83 7.69
CA SER A 5 -28.78 -8.93 6.73
C SER A 5 -27.75 -8.59 5.66
N VAL A 6 -26.59 -9.25 5.70
CA VAL A 6 -25.45 -8.95 4.82
C VAL A 6 -25.24 -10.07 3.81
N LYS A 7 -25.10 -9.69 2.53
CA LYS A 7 -24.71 -10.62 1.45
C LYS A 7 -23.25 -10.42 1.09
N ILE A 8 -22.45 -11.47 1.27
CA ILE A 8 -21.02 -11.50 0.98
C ILE A 8 -20.79 -12.35 -0.27
N ARG A 9 -20.26 -11.73 -1.33
CA ARG A 9 -19.75 -12.47 -2.49
C ARG A 9 -18.33 -12.96 -2.21
N LYS A 10 -18.20 -14.23 -1.87
CA LYS A 10 -16.92 -14.93 -1.76
C LYS A 10 -16.43 -15.30 -3.17
N LYS A 11 -15.48 -14.52 -3.67
CA LYS A 11 -14.89 -14.74 -5.00
C LYS A 11 -14.18 -16.10 -5.05
N SER A 12 -14.40 -16.84 -6.13
CA SER A 12 -13.72 -18.12 -6.33
C SER A 12 -12.24 -17.91 -6.63
N ARG A 13 -11.39 -18.67 -5.93
CA ARG A 13 -9.93 -18.68 -6.16
C ARG A 13 -9.54 -19.51 -7.37
N LEU A 14 -10.47 -20.33 -7.90
CA LEU A 14 -10.23 -21.47 -8.78
C LEU A 14 -9.21 -22.48 -8.21
N VAL A 15 -9.11 -22.48 -6.88
CA VAL A 15 -8.28 -23.36 -6.06
C VAL A 15 -9.07 -23.66 -4.81
N ASP A 16 -9.16 -24.94 -4.45
CA ASP A 16 -9.81 -25.43 -3.24
C ASP A 16 -8.93 -25.19 -2.01
N ASP A 17 -9.35 -24.26 -1.16
CA ASP A 17 -8.65 -23.85 0.07
C ASP A 17 -8.40 -25.03 1.03
N SER A 18 -9.26 -26.05 1.03
CA SER A 18 -9.15 -27.21 1.93
C SER A 18 -8.10 -28.22 1.48
N LYS A 19 -7.76 -28.26 0.18
CA LYS A 19 -6.79 -29.18 -0.41
C LYS A 19 -5.44 -28.54 -0.67
N CYS A 20 -5.40 -27.22 -0.85
CA CYS A 20 -4.19 -26.52 -1.24
C CYS A 20 -3.11 -26.61 -0.14
N ILE A 21 -1.99 -27.25 -0.45
CA ILE A 21 -0.81 -27.34 0.45
C ILE A 21 0.22 -26.21 0.23
N ALA A 22 -0.10 -25.24 -0.64
CA ALA A 22 0.75 -24.09 -0.97
C ALA A 22 2.22 -24.40 -1.33
N CYS A 23 2.48 -25.51 -2.01
CA CYS A 23 3.84 -25.92 -2.41
C CYS A 23 4.44 -25.11 -3.58
N GLY A 24 3.64 -24.35 -4.32
CA GLY A 24 4.10 -23.43 -5.37
C GLY A 24 4.42 -24.02 -6.75
N GLN A 25 4.43 -25.35 -6.90
CA GLN A 25 4.70 -26.03 -8.18
C GLN A 25 3.82 -25.53 -9.34
N CYS A 26 2.56 -25.24 -9.05
CA CYS A 26 1.61 -24.72 -10.04
C CYS A 26 2.01 -23.33 -10.58
N ALA A 27 2.58 -22.46 -9.75
CA ALA A 27 3.06 -21.14 -10.15
C ALA A 27 4.35 -21.23 -10.97
N GLU A 28 5.28 -22.11 -10.59
CA GLU A 28 6.52 -22.34 -11.33
C GLU A 28 6.25 -22.71 -12.80
N LYS A 29 5.27 -23.60 -13.03
CA LYS A 29 4.92 -24.10 -14.36
C LYS A 29 3.97 -23.19 -15.14
N CYS A 30 3.36 -22.20 -14.49
CA CYS A 30 2.48 -21.26 -15.18
C CYS A 30 3.29 -20.41 -16.20
N PRO A 31 2.93 -20.42 -17.50
CA PRO A 31 3.69 -19.68 -18.51
C PRO A 31 3.35 -18.18 -18.52
N LYS A 32 2.20 -17.78 -17.97
CA LYS A 32 1.74 -16.39 -17.99
C LYS A 32 2.42 -15.59 -16.87
N LYS A 33 3.13 -14.54 -17.26
CA LYS A 33 3.66 -13.50 -16.36
C LYS A 33 2.67 -12.32 -16.29
N VAL A 34 2.44 -11.80 -15.10
CA VAL A 34 1.53 -10.69 -14.79
C VAL A 34 2.28 -9.71 -13.87
N PRO A 35 2.13 -8.38 -14.03
CA PRO A 35 2.70 -7.42 -13.07
C PRO A 35 2.25 -7.76 -11.65
N ASP A 36 3.17 -7.74 -10.70
CA ASP A 36 2.90 -8.10 -9.32
C ASP A 36 2.39 -6.88 -8.53
N GLU A 37 1.08 -6.83 -8.28
CA GLU A 37 0.43 -5.70 -7.61
C GLU A 37 0.88 -5.52 -6.16
N PHE A 38 1.15 -6.62 -5.43
CA PHE A 38 1.67 -6.55 -4.06
C PHE A 38 3.07 -5.91 -4.02
N ASN A 39 3.87 -6.19 -5.04
CA ASN A 39 5.20 -5.59 -5.23
C ASN A 39 5.17 -4.30 -6.06
N MET A 40 4.05 -3.56 -6.05
CA MET A 40 3.90 -2.28 -6.75
C MET A 40 4.26 -2.34 -8.24
N LYS A 41 4.03 -3.48 -8.88
CA LYS A 41 4.35 -3.77 -10.30
C LYS A 41 5.85 -3.70 -10.63
N LEU A 42 6.73 -3.69 -9.63
CA LEU A 42 8.20 -3.74 -9.78
C LEU A 42 8.70 -5.13 -10.18
N GLY A 43 7.87 -6.16 -10.03
CA GLY A 43 8.15 -7.54 -10.41
C GLY A 43 7.03 -8.14 -11.25
N LYS A 44 7.21 -9.42 -11.60
CA LYS A 44 6.19 -10.21 -12.29
C LYS A 44 5.83 -11.42 -11.45
N ARG A 45 4.54 -11.55 -11.13
CA ARG A 45 3.96 -12.79 -10.62
C ARG A 45 3.44 -13.66 -11.77
N LYS A 46 2.82 -14.77 -11.41
CA LYS A 46 2.17 -15.70 -12.34
C LYS A 46 0.67 -15.52 -12.31
N ALA A 47 -0.05 -16.06 -13.29
CA ALA A 47 -1.51 -16.02 -13.28
C ALA A 47 -2.10 -16.84 -12.12
N ILE A 48 -1.49 -17.97 -11.75
CA ILE A 48 -1.73 -18.63 -10.46
C ILE A 48 -0.66 -18.19 -9.47
N TYR A 49 -1.06 -17.61 -8.33
CA TYR A 49 -0.15 -16.93 -7.43
C TYR A 49 -0.62 -17.02 -5.98
N LYS A 50 0.31 -16.78 -5.05
CA LYS A 50 0.01 -16.48 -3.65
C LYS A 50 0.24 -14.98 -3.47
N HIS A 51 -0.63 -14.28 -2.73
CA HIS A 51 -0.57 -12.80 -2.60
C HIS A 51 0.80 -12.31 -2.13
N PHE A 52 1.38 -12.95 -1.12
CA PHE A 52 2.77 -12.78 -0.68
C PHE A 52 3.23 -14.00 0.11
N ALA A 53 4.52 -14.11 0.40
CA ALA A 53 5.12 -15.32 0.97
C ALA A 53 4.45 -15.76 2.30
N GLN A 54 4.10 -14.82 3.17
CA GLN A 54 3.46 -15.06 4.47
C GLN A 54 1.94 -14.84 4.44
N GLY A 55 1.31 -14.79 3.27
CA GLY A 55 -0.14 -14.56 3.14
C GLY A 55 -0.98 -15.60 3.88
N ILE A 56 -2.02 -15.13 4.58
CA ILE A 56 -3.00 -15.93 5.32
C ILE A 56 -4.39 -15.68 4.72
N PRO A 57 -5.17 -16.73 4.37
CA PRO A 57 -4.79 -18.13 4.37
C PRO A 57 -3.66 -18.41 3.37
N SER A 58 -2.79 -19.39 3.67
CA SER A 58 -1.68 -19.77 2.79
C SER A 58 -2.20 -20.62 1.65
N VAL A 59 -2.90 -20.02 0.69
CA VAL A 59 -3.56 -20.68 -0.44
C VAL A 59 -3.25 -19.91 -1.73
N TYR A 60 -3.12 -20.63 -2.85
CA TYR A 60 -2.93 -20.03 -4.18
C TYR A 60 -4.27 -19.57 -4.78
N THR A 61 -4.21 -18.64 -5.72
CA THR A 61 -5.38 -18.11 -6.41
C THR A 61 -5.06 -17.90 -7.89
N ILE A 62 -6.02 -18.19 -8.76
CA ILE A 62 -5.90 -17.93 -10.20
C ILE A 62 -6.54 -16.60 -10.54
N ASP A 63 -5.74 -15.71 -11.09
CA ASP A 63 -6.18 -14.47 -11.73
C ASP A 63 -6.94 -14.78 -13.03
N LYS A 64 -8.27 -14.67 -12.95
CA LYS A 64 -9.21 -14.92 -14.06
C LYS A 64 -8.96 -13.99 -15.25
N GLU A 65 -8.51 -12.77 -15.02
CA GLU A 65 -8.32 -11.74 -16.06
C GLU A 65 -7.06 -11.99 -16.90
N ASN A 66 -6.10 -12.75 -16.39
CA ASN A 66 -4.83 -13.04 -17.05
C ASN A 66 -4.63 -14.52 -17.39
N CYS A 67 -5.39 -15.44 -16.79
CA CYS A 67 -5.28 -16.87 -17.05
C CYS A 67 -5.58 -17.23 -18.52
N ILE A 68 -4.64 -17.94 -19.16
CA ILE A 68 -4.76 -18.36 -20.57
C ILE A 68 -5.94 -19.30 -20.79
N ARG A 69 -6.15 -20.27 -19.88
CA ARG A 69 -7.27 -21.24 -19.96
C ARG A 69 -8.61 -20.52 -19.95
N ILE A 70 -8.79 -19.58 -19.01
CA ILE A 70 -10.04 -18.82 -18.87
C ILE A 70 -10.25 -17.90 -20.09
N LYS A 71 -9.28 -17.02 -20.40
CA LYS A 71 -9.44 -16.05 -21.49
C LYS A 71 -9.61 -16.67 -22.87
N LYS A 72 -8.82 -17.69 -23.19
CA LYS A 72 -8.76 -18.26 -24.56
C LYS A 72 -9.59 -19.54 -24.73
N GLY A 73 -10.05 -20.13 -23.64
CA GLY A 73 -10.75 -21.43 -23.62
C GLY A 73 -12.27 -21.33 -23.49
N ALA A 74 -12.83 -20.15 -23.23
CA ALA A 74 -14.28 -19.97 -23.20
C ALA A 74 -14.94 -20.49 -24.50
N GLY A 75 -15.87 -21.44 -24.36
CA GLY A 75 -16.61 -22.04 -25.48
C GLY A 75 -15.85 -23.07 -26.34
N LYS A 76 -14.63 -23.48 -25.97
CA LYS A 76 -13.83 -24.44 -26.77
C LYS A 76 -13.81 -25.84 -26.16
N LYS A 77 -13.98 -26.87 -27.02
CA LYS A 77 -13.84 -28.29 -26.63
C LYS A 77 -12.42 -28.64 -26.16
N LYS A 78 -11.38 -28.06 -26.76
CA LYS A 78 -9.98 -28.24 -26.36
C LYS A 78 -9.51 -27.05 -25.53
N LYS A 79 -9.22 -27.30 -24.25
CA LYS A 79 -8.73 -26.27 -23.32
C LYS A 79 -7.29 -25.88 -23.70
N PRO A 80 -6.96 -24.59 -23.85
CA PRO A 80 -5.67 -24.14 -24.38
C PRO A 80 -4.51 -24.23 -23.37
N CYS A 81 -4.80 -24.52 -22.09
CA CYS A 81 -3.82 -24.68 -21.02
C CYS A 81 -4.45 -25.50 -19.87
N GLY A 82 -3.64 -26.24 -19.12
CA GLY A 82 -4.01 -27.00 -17.92
C GLY A 82 -2.85 -27.21 -16.94
N LEU A 83 -1.66 -26.67 -17.23
CA LEU A 83 -0.42 -27.06 -16.55
C LEU A 83 -0.47 -26.95 -15.02
N CYS A 84 -1.13 -25.94 -14.48
CA CYS A 84 -1.24 -25.77 -13.02
C CYS A 84 -2.12 -26.83 -12.36
N GLU A 85 -3.13 -27.35 -13.07
CA GLU A 85 -3.97 -28.48 -12.67
C GLU A 85 -3.17 -29.79 -12.80
N ASP A 86 -2.51 -30.01 -13.95
CA ASP A 86 -1.74 -31.23 -14.24
C ASP A 86 -0.61 -31.50 -13.22
N VAL A 87 0.04 -30.45 -12.72
CA VAL A 87 1.18 -30.56 -11.78
C VAL A 87 0.78 -30.39 -10.32
N CYS A 88 -0.52 -30.21 -10.00
CA CYS A 88 -0.94 -30.03 -8.63
C CYS A 88 -1.02 -31.38 -7.89
N PRO A 89 -0.11 -31.69 -6.95
CA PRO A 89 -0.13 -33.01 -6.28
C PRO A 89 -1.36 -33.20 -5.39
N ALA A 90 -1.96 -32.11 -4.91
CA ALA A 90 -3.13 -32.15 -4.05
C ALA A 90 -4.47 -32.15 -4.82
N GLY A 91 -4.45 -32.05 -6.16
CA GLY A 91 -5.66 -31.91 -6.96
C GLY A 91 -6.53 -30.71 -6.55
N ALA A 92 -5.90 -29.63 -6.09
CA ALA A 92 -6.59 -28.48 -5.52
C ALA A 92 -7.04 -27.44 -6.56
N VAL A 93 -6.50 -27.47 -7.78
CA VAL A 93 -6.92 -26.51 -8.83
C VAL A 93 -8.28 -26.93 -9.36
N ASP A 94 -9.25 -26.02 -9.32
CA ASP A 94 -10.62 -26.25 -9.77
C ASP A 94 -11.08 -25.07 -10.63
N PHE A 95 -11.11 -25.27 -11.94
CA PHE A 95 -11.53 -24.24 -12.90
C PHE A 95 -13.04 -24.05 -12.98
N ASP A 96 -13.82 -24.99 -12.45
CA ASP A 96 -15.28 -24.95 -12.46
C ASP A 96 -15.84 -24.34 -11.17
N GLN A 97 -14.97 -24.04 -10.19
CA GLN A 97 -15.32 -23.33 -8.96
C GLN A 97 -15.95 -21.96 -9.27
N SER A 98 -17.21 -21.76 -8.89
CA SER A 98 -17.93 -20.49 -9.02
C SER A 98 -17.77 -19.60 -7.79
N ASP A 99 -18.11 -18.32 -7.94
CA ASP A 99 -18.25 -17.43 -6.79
C ASP A 99 -19.43 -17.92 -5.91
N GLU A 100 -19.32 -17.73 -4.60
CA GLU A 100 -20.32 -18.14 -3.62
C GLU A 100 -20.97 -16.89 -3.01
N CYS A 101 -22.30 -16.92 -2.85
CA CYS A 101 -23.04 -15.87 -2.15
C CYS A 101 -23.38 -16.36 -0.75
N ILE A 102 -22.77 -15.76 0.26
CA ILE A 102 -22.98 -16.09 1.66
C ILE A 102 -23.89 -15.02 2.25
N GLU A 103 -25.01 -15.42 2.85
CA GLU A 103 -25.89 -14.53 3.60
C GLU A 103 -25.67 -14.75 5.09
N ILE A 104 -25.40 -13.68 5.83
CA ILE A 104 -25.20 -13.72 7.28
C ILE A 104 -26.03 -12.62 7.95
N GLN A 105 -26.57 -12.94 9.13
CA GLN A 105 -27.14 -11.94 10.03
C GLN A 105 -26.05 -11.49 10.99
N VAL A 106 -25.89 -10.17 11.15
CA VAL A 106 -24.90 -9.59 12.05
C VAL A 106 -25.49 -8.46 12.88
N GLY A 107 -25.04 -8.37 14.14
CA GLY A 107 -25.48 -7.32 15.07
C GLY A 107 -24.67 -6.02 14.99
N ALA A 108 -23.52 -6.02 14.32
CA ALA A 108 -22.72 -4.82 14.13
C ALA A 108 -21.79 -5.00 12.92
N ILE A 109 -21.38 -3.88 12.32
CA ILE A 109 -20.42 -3.85 11.21
C ILE A 109 -19.28 -2.89 11.58
N ILE A 110 -18.03 -3.29 11.33
CA ILE A 110 -16.86 -2.42 11.53
C ILE A 110 -16.18 -2.19 10.17
N LEU A 111 -15.99 -0.93 9.80
CA LEU A 111 -15.27 -0.51 8.61
C LEU A 111 -13.79 -0.33 8.92
N ALA A 112 -12.96 -1.09 8.22
CA ALA A 112 -11.51 -1.11 8.38
C ALA A 112 -10.81 -1.31 7.02
N THR A 113 -11.29 -0.64 5.96
CA THR A 113 -10.85 -0.88 4.57
C THR A 113 -9.48 -0.25 4.25
N GLY A 114 -8.90 0.49 5.19
CA GLY A 114 -7.60 1.11 5.04
C GLY A 114 -7.60 2.26 4.05
N TYR A 115 -6.51 2.38 3.29
CA TYR A 115 -6.23 3.50 2.40
C TYR A 115 -5.52 3.03 1.13
N ASP A 116 -5.49 3.89 0.12
CA ASP A 116 -4.69 3.75 -1.09
C ASP A 116 -3.67 4.90 -1.22
N LEU A 117 -2.75 4.79 -2.17
CA LEU A 117 -1.80 5.85 -2.46
C LEU A 117 -2.30 6.79 -3.54
N PHE A 118 -2.08 8.08 -3.32
CA PHE A 118 -2.22 9.10 -4.35
C PHE A 118 -1.30 8.79 -5.53
N ASN A 119 -1.83 8.87 -6.75
CA ASN A 119 -1.05 8.71 -7.97
C ASN A 119 -0.41 10.06 -8.38
N PRO A 120 0.91 10.25 -8.25
CA PRO A 120 1.55 11.52 -8.54
C PRO A 120 1.90 11.72 -10.01
N SER A 121 1.47 10.86 -10.94
CA SER A 121 1.74 11.04 -12.39
C SER A 121 1.23 12.38 -12.95
N GLY A 122 0.19 12.97 -12.32
CA GLY A 122 -0.28 14.32 -12.66
C GLY A 122 0.63 15.45 -12.17
N LEU A 123 1.53 15.18 -11.22
CA LEU A 123 2.53 16.12 -10.69
C LEU A 123 3.81 16.02 -11.53
N SER A 124 3.73 16.51 -12.77
CA SER A 124 4.78 16.39 -13.78
C SER A 124 6.13 16.97 -13.34
N GLN A 125 6.13 17.91 -12.40
CA GLN A 125 7.34 18.48 -11.81
C GLN A 125 8.16 17.45 -11.04
N TYR A 126 7.58 16.36 -10.54
CA TYR A 126 8.32 15.32 -9.80
C TYR A 126 8.80 14.18 -10.69
N GLY A 127 8.42 14.13 -11.97
CA GLY A 127 8.97 13.16 -12.92
C GLY A 127 8.58 11.70 -12.71
N TYR A 128 7.63 11.38 -11.82
CA TYR A 128 7.16 10.00 -11.62
C TYR A 128 6.55 9.40 -12.89
N GLY A 129 7.03 8.22 -13.30
CA GLY A 129 6.65 7.56 -14.55
C GLY A 129 7.37 8.09 -15.80
N ARG A 130 8.14 9.18 -15.70
CA ARG A 130 9.01 9.71 -16.77
C ARG A 130 10.49 9.43 -16.50
N ILE A 131 10.91 9.58 -15.24
CA ILE A 131 12.28 9.33 -14.78
C ILE A 131 12.25 7.99 -14.04
N ASP A 132 12.92 6.97 -14.59
CA ASP A 132 12.83 5.59 -14.08
C ASP A 132 13.20 5.45 -12.60
N ASN A 133 14.16 6.26 -12.13
CA ASN A 133 14.65 6.22 -10.76
C ASN A 133 13.90 7.17 -9.81
N VAL A 134 12.78 7.75 -10.25
CA VAL A 134 11.79 8.37 -9.35
C VAL A 134 10.76 7.31 -8.98
N VAL A 135 10.70 6.97 -7.69
CA VAL A 135 9.83 5.92 -7.17
C VAL A 135 8.92 6.45 -6.05
N LEU A 136 7.81 5.76 -5.80
CA LEU A 136 7.01 6.01 -4.61
C LEU A 136 7.69 5.42 -3.38
N SER A 137 7.43 5.99 -2.21
CA SER A 137 7.85 5.40 -0.92
C SER A 137 7.44 3.93 -0.78
N LEU A 138 6.20 3.57 -1.11
CA LEU A 138 5.80 2.15 -1.06
C LEU A 138 6.51 1.28 -2.10
N GLU A 139 6.86 1.81 -3.28
CA GLU A 139 7.73 1.09 -4.21
C GLU A 139 9.12 0.85 -3.59
N TYR A 140 9.68 1.87 -2.94
CA TYR A 140 10.96 1.79 -2.24
C TYR A 140 10.93 0.76 -1.08
N GLU A 141 9.85 0.72 -0.30
CA GLU A 141 9.61 -0.30 0.72
C GLU A 141 9.63 -1.71 0.12
N ARG A 142 9.04 -1.90 -1.07
CA ARG A 142 9.11 -3.20 -1.76
C ARG A 142 10.53 -3.54 -2.19
N LEU A 143 11.32 -2.59 -2.69
CA LEU A 143 12.72 -2.81 -3.05
C LEU A 143 13.57 -3.22 -1.82
N MET A 144 13.36 -2.56 -0.69
CA MET A 144 14.08 -2.84 0.56
C MET A 144 13.64 -4.14 1.23
N SER A 145 12.45 -4.63 0.94
CA SER A 145 11.92 -5.84 1.56
C SER A 145 12.73 -7.09 1.14
N ALA A 146 13.16 -7.89 2.11
CA ALA A 146 13.84 -9.18 1.84
C ALA A 146 12.98 -10.17 1.02
N SER A 147 11.65 -10.11 1.17
CA SER A 147 10.68 -10.87 0.35
C SER A 147 10.17 -10.09 -0.86
N GLY A 148 10.75 -8.93 -1.13
CA GLY A 148 10.45 -8.07 -2.27
C GLY A 148 11.14 -8.52 -3.56
N PRO A 149 10.88 -7.82 -4.68
CA PRO A 149 11.35 -8.21 -6.01
C PRO A 149 12.86 -8.12 -6.19
N THR A 150 13.55 -7.34 -5.34
CA THR A 150 15.01 -7.18 -5.37
C THR A 150 15.69 -7.79 -4.14
N HIS A 151 14.98 -8.61 -3.36
CA HIS A 151 15.52 -9.31 -2.18
C HIS A 151 16.21 -8.41 -1.16
N GLY A 152 15.76 -7.16 -1.03
CA GLY A 152 16.34 -6.17 -0.14
C GLY A 152 17.53 -5.39 -0.71
N HIS A 153 17.87 -5.59 -1.98
CA HIS A 153 18.86 -4.77 -2.67
C HIS A 153 18.20 -3.51 -3.24
N ILE A 154 18.72 -2.35 -2.84
CA ILE A 154 18.22 -1.03 -3.25
C ILE A 154 18.91 -0.64 -4.56
N ASN A 155 18.43 -1.21 -5.65
CA ASN A 155 18.98 -1.00 -6.98
C ASN A 155 18.17 0.04 -7.76
N ARG A 156 18.87 0.83 -8.57
CA ARG A 156 18.28 1.72 -9.57
C ARG A 156 17.42 0.93 -10.55
N ARG A 157 16.28 1.49 -10.91
CA ARG A 157 15.35 0.87 -11.87
C ARG A 157 15.85 0.96 -13.31
N SER A 158 16.61 2.00 -13.63
CA SER A 158 17.11 2.25 -14.99
C SER A 158 18.13 1.21 -15.46
N ASP A 159 19.08 0.83 -14.60
CA ASP A 159 20.25 0.02 -14.99
C ASP A 159 20.58 -1.11 -14.00
N GLY A 160 19.82 -1.25 -12.91
CA GLY A 160 20.01 -2.30 -11.91
C GLY A 160 21.23 -2.13 -11.01
N LYS A 161 21.97 -1.01 -11.10
CA LYS A 161 23.11 -0.74 -10.23
C LYS A 161 22.64 -0.40 -8.81
N LEU A 162 23.49 -0.70 -7.83
CA LEU A 162 23.24 -0.33 -6.44
C LEU A 162 23.17 1.19 -6.30
N ALA A 163 22.12 1.70 -5.65
CA ALA A 163 21.96 3.11 -5.37
C ALA A 163 22.77 3.51 -4.13
N LYS A 164 23.61 4.54 -4.27
CA LYS A 164 24.45 5.07 -3.19
C LYS A 164 23.94 6.42 -2.70
N LYS A 165 23.16 7.16 -3.47
CA LYS A 165 22.62 8.47 -3.08
C LYS A 165 21.10 8.50 -3.20
N ILE A 166 20.39 8.70 -2.08
CA ILE A 166 18.92 8.61 -2.03
C ILE A 166 18.35 9.93 -1.50
N GLY A 167 17.38 10.49 -2.23
CA GLY A 167 16.63 11.68 -1.81
C GLY A 167 15.16 11.38 -1.57
N PHE A 168 14.63 11.66 -0.38
CA PHE A 168 13.21 11.53 -0.05
C PHE A 168 12.52 12.89 -0.10
N ILE A 169 11.41 12.97 -0.84
CA ILE A 169 10.62 14.19 -1.01
C ILE A 169 9.33 14.05 -0.21
N GLN A 170 9.17 14.89 0.81
CA GLN A 170 7.99 14.88 1.67
C GLN A 170 6.79 15.62 1.06
N CYS A 171 5.60 15.30 1.56
CA CYS A 171 4.35 15.99 1.24
C CYS A 171 4.02 15.99 -0.28
N VAL A 172 4.30 14.89 -0.98
CA VAL A 172 3.96 14.78 -2.40
C VAL A 172 2.46 14.54 -2.53
N GLY A 173 1.72 15.58 -2.94
CA GLY A 173 0.26 15.54 -3.06
C GLY A 173 -0.50 15.80 -1.75
N SER A 174 0.16 15.74 -0.58
CA SER A 174 -0.39 16.17 0.72
C SER A 174 -0.03 17.61 1.02
N ARG A 175 -0.82 18.27 1.88
CA ARG A 175 -0.65 19.69 2.25
C ARG A 175 -0.51 20.57 1.00
N ASP A 176 -1.30 20.23 -0.01
CA ASP A 176 -1.30 20.86 -1.32
C ASP A 176 -2.73 21.24 -1.67
N LEU A 177 -3.00 22.54 -1.73
CA LEU A 177 -4.32 23.09 -2.04
C LEU A 177 -4.83 22.69 -3.43
N ARG A 178 -3.95 22.29 -4.35
CA ARG A 178 -4.32 21.80 -5.68
C ARG A 178 -4.65 20.31 -5.69
N ASN A 179 -4.30 19.58 -4.63
CA ASN A 179 -4.45 18.13 -4.52
C ASN A 179 -5.14 17.80 -3.18
N LYS A 180 -4.40 17.28 -2.19
CA LYS A 180 -4.94 16.97 -0.86
C LYS A 180 -4.46 18.02 0.15
N SER A 181 -5.40 18.78 0.71
CA SER A 181 -5.13 19.87 1.66
C SER A 181 -4.61 19.35 3.01
N TYR A 182 -4.96 18.12 3.38
CA TYR A 182 -4.58 17.47 4.63
C TYR A 182 -3.16 16.91 4.62
N CYS A 183 -2.67 16.59 5.82
CA CYS A 183 -1.42 15.87 6.02
C CYS A 183 -1.69 14.36 6.10
N SER A 184 -0.88 13.54 5.43
CA SER A 184 -1.02 12.07 5.50
C SER A 184 -0.41 11.44 6.76
N ASN A 185 -0.15 12.23 7.81
CA ASN A 185 0.27 11.82 9.16
C ASN A 185 1.62 11.06 9.24
N PHE A 186 1.72 9.86 8.67
CA PHE A 186 2.83 8.93 8.84
C PHE A 186 3.99 9.15 7.85
N CYS A 187 3.85 10.05 6.87
CA CYS A 187 4.82 10.19 5.76
C CYS A 187 6.25 10.55 6.19
N CYS A 188 6.37 11.47 7.16
CA CYS A 188 7.65 11.84 7.75
C CYS A 188 8.33 10.66 8.43
N MET A 189 7.57 9.81 9.13
CA MET A 189 8.12 8.75 9.94
C MET A 189 8.54 7.53 9.13
N HIS A 190 7.76 7.10 8.13
CA HIS A 190 8.22 6.01 7.27
C HIS A 190 9.44 6.43 6.43
N SER A 191 9.54 7.69 6.01
CA SER A 191 10.71 8.18 5.29
C SER A 191 11.98 8.18 6.14
N ILE A 192 11.87 8.55 7.43
CA ILE A 192 12.99 8.42 8.38
C ILE A 192 13.36 6.95 8.58
N LYS A 193 12.36 6.06 8.70
CA LYS A 193 12.57 4.63 8.84
C LYS A 193 13.28 4.03 7.63
N GLU A 194 12.78 4.30 6.42
CA GLU A 194 13.38 3.88 5.15
C GLU A 194 14.81 4.44 5.02
N ALA A 195 15.05 5.70 5.40
CA ALA A 195 16.39 6.28 5.39
C ALA A 195 17.36 5.58 6.36
N ILE A 196 16.91 5.25 7.57
CA ILE A 196 17.71 4.49 8.55
C ILE A 196 18.00 3.09 8.02
N LEU A 197 16.99 2.38 7.53
CA LEU A 197 17.16 1.03 6.98
C LEU A 197 18.10 1.04 5.77
N THR A 198 18.04 2.07 4.92
CA THR A 198 18.98 2.24 3.80
C THR A 198 20.43 2.27 4.30
N LYS A 199 20.69 3.02 5.38
CA LYS A 199 22.00 3.10 6.03
C LYS A 199 22.42 1.81 6.76
N GLU A 200 21.46 1.00 7.22
CA GLU A 200 21.73 -0.32 7.79
C GLU A 200 22.08 -1.36 6.71
N HIS A 201 21.46 -1.26 5.53
CA HIS A 201 21.79 -2.08 4.37
C HIS A 201 23.12 -1.67 3.72
N ASP A 202 23.41 -0.38 3.68
CA ASP A 202 24.63 0.18 3.11
C ASP A 202 25.11 1.39 3.91
N THR A 203 26.17 1.21 4.71
CA THR A 203 26.70 2.25 5.59
C THR A 203 27.30 3.43 4.83
N GLU A 204 27.66 3.25 3.56
CA GLU A 204 28.24 4.30 2.72
C GLU A 204 27.19 5.12 1.98
N ALA A 205 25.93 4.68 1.94
CA ALA A 205 24.89 5.38 1.21
C ALA A 205 24.68 6.80 1.77
N GLU A 206 24.53 7.81 0.93
CA GLU A 206 24.17 9.17 1.30
C GLU A 206 22.65 9.35 1.23
N VAL A 207 22.02 9.81 2.32
CA VAL A 207 20.56 9.92 2.41
C VAL A 207 20.12 11.32 2.81
N TYR A 208 19.17 11.88 2.04
CA TYR A 208 18.65 13.23 2.20
C TYR A 208 17.12 13.19 2.32
N ILE A 209 16.55 13.97 3.23
CA ILE A 209 15.10 14.12 3.38
C ILE A 209 14.74 15.60 3.22
N PHE A 210 14.03 15.91 2.13
CA PHE A 210 13.52 17.24 1.81
C PHE A 210 12.12 17.43 2.40
N TYR A 211 11.99 18.37 3.33
CA TYR A 211 10.76 18.52 4.13
C TYR A 211 10.33 19.97 4.35
N ASN A 212 9.02 20.19 4.54
CA ASN A 212 8.48 21.46 5.02
C ASN A 212 8.59 21.55 6.56
N ASP A 213 7.90 20.62 7.23
CA ASP A 213 7.95 20.39 8.68
C ASP A 213 8.07 18.88 8.92
N LEU A 214 8.99 18.45 9.78
CA LEU A 214 9.09 17.04 10.20
C LEU A 214 8.10 16.78 11.34
N ARG A 215 7.02 16.06 11.02
CA ARG A 215 5.98 15.69 12.00
C ARG A 215 6.31 14.36 12.65
N ALA A 216 7.19 14.40 13.65
CA ALA A 216 7.57 13.25 14.47
C ALA A 216 6.70 13.18 15.73
N MET A 217 5.39 13.02 15.53
CA MET A 217 4.35 13.08 16.58
C MET A 217 4.06 11.67 17.09
N GLY A 218 4.19 11.43 18.39
CA GLY A 218 4.03 10.11 19.00
C GLY A 218 5.13 9.77 19.98
N LYS A 219 4.92 8.74 20.80
CA LYS A 219 5.90 8.32 21.81
C LYS A 219 7.16 7.78 21.13
N GLY A 220 8.30 8.42 21.37
CA GLY A 220 9.60 7.99 20.84
C GLY A 220 9.94 8.53 19.45
N PHE A 221 9.01 9.18 18.75
CA PHE A 221 9.22 9.58 17.35
C PHE A 221 10.24 10.72 17.21
N HIS A 222 10.23 11.68 18.14
CA HIS A 222 11.24 12.73 18.16
C HIS A 222 12.66 12.16 18.40
N GLN A 223 12.79 11.20 19.32
CA GLN A 223 14.06 10.49 19.55
C GLN A 223 14.48 9.70 18.30
N TYR A 224 13.52 9.09 17.58
CA TYR A 224 13.79 8.37 16.34
C TYR A 224 14.32 9.30 15.23
N ARG A 225 13.74 10.50 15.09
CA ARG A 225 14.27 11.56 14.21
C ARG A 225 15.70 11.95 14.60
N ILE A 226 15.97 12.21 15.88
CA ILE A 226 17.31 12.54 16.38
C ILE A 226 18.30 11.39 16.10
N ARG A 227 17.85 10.14 16.27
CA ARG A 227 18.65 8.94 16.00
C ARG A 227 19.08 8.90 14.52
N GLY A 228 18.14 9.16 13.61
CA GLY A 228 18.43 9.24 12.17
C GLY A 228 19.54 10.25 11.84
N GLU A 229 19.49 11.43 12.46
CA GLU A 229 20.51 12.48 12.30
C GLU A 229 21.86 12.06 12.90
N ARG A 230 21.87 11.68 14.19
CA ARG A 230 23.10 11.53 14.98
C ARG A 230 23.83 10.21 14.76
N GLN A 231 23.10 9.11 14.56
CA GLN A 231 23.69 7.77 14.44
C GLN A 231 23.84 7.34 12.98
N TYR A 232 22.89 7.74 12.12
CA TYR A 232 22.88 7.32 10.72
C TYR A 232 23.28 8.44 9.75
N GLY A 233 23.51 9.67 10.23
CA GLY A 233 24.00 10.77 9.39
C GLY A 233 23.00 11.23 8.33
N ILE A 234 21.70 11.01 8.54
CA ILE A 234 20.65 11.44 7.60
C ILE A 234 20.62 12.97 7.53
N GLN A 235 20.64 13.51 6.31
CA GLN A 235 20.62 14.95 6.08
C GLN A 235 19.18 15.45 5.92
N TYR A 236 18.69 16.19 6.92
CA TYR A 236 17.38 16.81 6.89
C TYR A 236 17.46 18.22 6.28
N ILE A 237 16.89 18.39 5.09
CA ILE A 237 16.91 19.65 4.34
C ILE A 237 15.51 20.27 4.38
N ARG A 238 15.39 21.41 5.05
CA ARG A 238 14.11 22.13 5.09
C ARG A 238 13.88 22.84 3.76
N SER A 239 13.04 22.23 2.93
CA SER A 239 12.69 22.71 1.60
C SER A 239 11.41 22.06 1.08
N ARG A 240 10.67 22.82 0.25
CA ARG A 240 9.70 22.26 -0.69
C ARG A 240 10.40 22.12 -2.04
N VAL A 241 10.59 20.89 -2.50
CA VAL A 241 11.19 20.60 -3.81
C VAL A 241 10.36 21.27 -4.91
N GLY A 242 11.02 22.02 -5.78
CA GLY A 242 10.38 22.72 -6.90
C GLY A 242 10.13 21.77 -8.06
N GLU A 243 11.16 21.04 -8.48
CA GLU A 243 11.09 20.05 -9.56
C GLU A 243 12.19 18.99 -9.47
N ILE A 244 12.00 17.90 -10.20
CA ILE A 244 12.97 16.84 -10.42
C ILE A 244 13.19 16.73 -11.93
N THR A 245 14.42 17.04 -12.33
CA THR A 245 14.92 16.89 -13.71
C THR A 245 15.78 15.64 -13.81
N GLN A 246 16.32 15.35 -14.99
CA GLN A 246 17.14 14.16 -15.24
C GLN A 246 18.45 14.58 -15.94
N ASP A 247 19.57 13.98 -15.54
CA ASP A 247 20.84 14.15 -16.25
C ASP A 247 20.91 13.29 -17.54
N GLN A 248 22.07 13.28 -18.20
CA GLN A 248 22.30 12.49 -19.41
C GLN A 248 22.38 10.97 -19.15
N GLU A 249 22.69 10.55 -17.92
CA GLU A 249 22.80 9.15 -17.50
C GLU A 249 21.49 8.60 -16.90
N GLY A 250 20.46 9.43 -16.85
CA GLY A 250 19.15 9.07 -16.36
C GLY A 250 18.95 9.28 -14.85
N ASN A 251 19.89 9.91 -14.14
CA ASN A 251 19.82 10.18 -12.71
C ASN A 251 18.89 11.36 -12.40
N PRO A 252 18.01 11.25 -11.38
CA PRO A 252 17.22 12.37 -10.89
C PRO A 252 18.09 13.50 -10.33
N ILE A 253 17.80 14.73 -10.73
CA ILE A 253 18.34 15.97 -10.15
C ILE A 253 17.20 16.71 -9.45
N ILE A 254 17.26 16.78 -8.11
CA ILE A 254 16.27 17.44 -7.26
C ILE A 254 16.61 18.92 -7.15
N TRP A 255 15.73 19.80 -7.63
CA TRP A 255 15.85 21.26 -7.49
C TRP A 255 15.04 21.75 -6.30
N TYR A 256 15.68 22.49 -5.40
CA TYR A 256 15.07 22.87 -4.12
C TYR A 256 15.64 24.20 -3.60
N GLU A 257 14.84 24.93 -2.83
CA GLU A 257 15.32 26.11 -2.11
C GLU A 257 15.86 25.69 -0.74
N ASP A 258 17.13 25.97 -0.46
CA ASP A 258 17.65 25.85 0.89
C ASP A 258 17.17 27.03 1.74
N THR A 259 16.17 26.80 2.58
CA THR A 259 15.54 27.87 3.37
C THR A 259 16.45 28.49 4.43
N LYS A 260 17.61 27.88 4.74
CA LYS A 260 18.61 28.49 5.63
C LYS A 260 19.47 29.52 4.92
N GLU A 261 19.78 29.26 3.65
CA GLU A 261 20.63 30.13 2.82
C GLU A 261 19.84 31.03 1.87
N SER A 262 18.54 30.79 1.72
CA SER A 262 17.67 31.43 0.72
C SER A 262 18.24 31.34 -0.71
N LYS A 263 18.76 30.16 -1.05
CA LYS A 263 19.36 29.87 -2.37
C LYS A 263 18.70 28.65 -3.00
N VAL A 264 18.45 28.74 -4.30
CA VAL A 264 18.09 27.58 -5.11
C VAL A 264 19.34 26.74 -5.31
N LYS A 265 19.26 25.48 -4.93
CA LYS A 265 20.30 24.46 -5.10
C LYS A 265 19.71 23.29 -5.88
N ASN A 266 20.61 22.42 -6.35
CA ASN A 266 20.23 21.12 -6.88
C ASN A 266 21.08 20.02 -6.26
N LEU A 267 20.52 18.81 -6.21
CA LEU A 267 21.21 17.62 -5.75
C LEU A 267 20.88 16.46 -6.70
N MET A 268 21.90 15.93 -7.35
CA MET A 268 21.80 14.68 -8.10
C MET A 268 21.75 13.51 -7.14
N VAL A 269 20.82 12.58 -7.36
CA VAL A 269 20.64 11.36 -6.56
C VAL A 269 20.52 10.15 -7.49
N ASP A 270 20.82 8.95 -6.99
CA ASP A 270 20.60 7.70 -7.73
C ASP A 270 19.12 7.33 -7.74
N ILE A 271 18.42 7.55 -6.62
CA ILE A 271 16.97 7.32 -6.48
C ILE A 271 16.33 8.51 -5.77
N ALA A 272 15.24 9.01 -6.34
CA ALA A 272 14.35 9.98 -5.69
C ALA A 272 13.06 9.27 -5.24
N VAL A 273 12.76 9.33 -3.95
CA VAL A 273 11.62 8.65 -3.32
C VAL A 273 10.54 9.68 -2.98
N LEU A 274 9.35 9.50 -3.54
CA LEU A 274 8.19 10.35 -3.31
C LEU A 274 7.35 9.81 -2.13
N ALA A 275 7.32 10.54 -1.03
CA ALA A 275 6.42 10.28 0.08
C ALA A 275 5.04 10.88 -0.24
N VAL A 276 4.22 10.08 -0.93
CA VAL A 276 2.93 10.50 -1.49
C VAL A 276 1.81 10.51 -0.46
N ALA A 277 0.76 11.27 -0.77
CA ALA A 277 -0.44 11.29 0.05
C ALA A 277 -1.11 9.91 0.14
N SER A 278 -1.60 9.60 1.33
CA SER A 278 -2.63 8.58 1.57
C SER A 278 -3.98 9.12 1.13
N VAL A 279 -4.77 8.34 0.41
CA VAL A 279 -6.12 8.67 -0.05
C VAL A 279 -7.10 7.54 0.33
N PRO A 280 -8.41 7.79 0.31
CA PRO A 280 -9.39 6.76 0.61
C PRO A 280 -9.23 5.52 -0.29
N SER A 281 -9.49 4.33 0.26
CA SER A 281 -9.35 3.07 -0.46
C SER A 281 -10.28 2.96 -1.66
N THR A 282 -9.82 2.35 -2.75
CA THR A 282 -10.61 2.10 -3.95
C THR A 282 -11.87 1.32 -3.61
N GLY A 283 -13.03 1.86 -4.00
CA GLY A 283 -14.34 1.26 -3.75
C GLY A 283 -15.02 1.70 -2.45
N ILE A 284 -14.41 2.59 -1.66
CA ILE A 284 -15.00 3.12 -0.43
C ILE A 284 -16.34 3.83 -0.68
N GLU A 285 -16.48 4.60 -1.77
CA GLU A 285 -17.75 5.26 -2.13
C GLU A 285 -18.87 4.25 -2.39
N ASN A 286 -18.57 3.15 -3.09
CA ASN A 286 -19.54 2.11 -3.34
C ASN A 286 -19.92 1.39 -2.03
N LEU A 287 -18.95 1.11 -1.16
CA LEU A 287 -19.22 0.52 0.15
C LEU A 287 -20.07 1.46 1.03
N ALA A 288 -19.76 2.75 1.02
CA ALA A 288 -20.50 3.78 1.74
C ALA A 288 -21.96 3.84 1.26
N ASN A 289 -22.18 3.81 -0.06
CA ASN A 289 -23.53 3.76 -0.63
C ASN A 289 -24.30 2.48 -0.26
N ILE A 290 -23.63 1.32 -0.23
CA ILE A 290 -24.25 0.05 0.18
C ILE A 290 -24.68 0.09 1.65
N LEU A 291 -23.87 0.69 2.51
CA LEU A 291 -24.09 0.72 3.96
C LEU A 291 -24.87 1.95 4.45
N GLY A 292 -25.05 2.96 3.60
CA GLY A 292 -25.67 4.23 3.93
C GLY A 292 -24.83 5.11 4.86
N VAL A 293 -23.51 4.92 4.91
CA VAL A 293 -22.62 5.73 5.75
C VAL A 293 -22.11 6.96 4.99
N ASP A 294 -21.91 8.05 5.73
CA ASP A 294 -21.42 9.30 5.18
C ASP A 294 -19.90 9.24 4.93
N LEU A 295 -19.46 9.94 3.89
CA LEU A 295 -18.05 10.30 3.71
C LEU A 295 -17.82 11.76 4.08
N ASP A 296 -16.60 12.10 4.51
CA ASP A 296 -16.18 13.49 4.73
C ASP A 296 -15.81 14.19 3.41
N GLU A 297 -15.42 15.47 3.49
CA GLU A 297 -15.03 16.26 2.32
C GLU A 297 -13.82 15.71 1.54
N ASP A 298 -13.01 14.85 2.18
CA ASP A 298 -11.80 14.25 1.61
C ASP A 298 -12.05 12.83 1.09
N GLY A 299 -13.25 12.28 1.31
CA GLY A 299 -13.73 10.98 0.86
C GLY A 299 -13.47 9.83 1.83
N PHE A 300 -13.04 10.09 3.06
CA PHE A 300 -12.88 9.08 4.10
C PHE A 300 -14.22 8.82 4.83
N ILE A 301 -14.32 7.72 5.57
CA ILE A 301 -15.52 7.45 6.40
C ILE A 301 -15.67 8.58 7.43
N ARG A 302 -16.80 9.28 7.36
CA ARG A 302 -17.12 10.34 8.30
C ARG A 302 -17.37 9.78 9.68
N SER A 303 -16.78 10.41 10.68
CA SER A 303 -16.96 10.11 12.09
C SER A 303 -17.17 11.38 12.90
N ASP A 304 -17.90 11.29 14.01
CA ASP A 304 -18.04 12.40 14.96
C ASP A 304 -16.74 12.56 15.78
N PRO A 305 -16.12 13.75 15.88
CA PRO A 305 -14.93 13.96 16.70
C PRO A 305 -15.09 13.61 18.20
N THR A 306 -16.32 13.67 18.73
CA THR A 306 -16.65 13.27 20.10
C THR A 306 -16.87 11.76 20.25
N HIS A 307 -17.18 11.08 19.15
CA HIS A 307 -17.38 9.63 19.08
C HIS A 307 -16.62 9.08 17.86
N PRO A 308 -15.27 9.09 17.89
CA PRO A 308 -14.43 8.89 16.70
C PRO A 308 -14.50 7.48 16.09
N LEU A 309 -15.20 6.55 16.74
CA LEU A 309 -15.37 5.17 16.29
C LEU A 309 -16.75 4.94 15.66
N MET A 310 -17.66 5.91 15.77
CA MET A 310 -19.01 5.84 15.24
C MET A 310 -19.07 6.42 13.83
N THR A 311 -19.85 5.78 12.97
CA THR A 311 -20.23 6.35 11.66
C THR A 311 -21.54 7.15 11.78
N SER A 312 -22.04 7.69 10.65
CA SER A 312 -23.38 8.28 10.60
C SER A 312 -24.52 7.27 10.80
N VAL A 313 -24.23 5.96 10.73
CA VAL A 313 -25.23 4.89 10.86
C VAL A 313 -25.08 4.15 12.20
N PRO A 314 -26.09 4.21 13.08
CA PRO A 314 -26.19 3.39 14.28
C PRO A 314 -25.87 1.90 14.07
N GLY A 315 -24.89 1.36 14.79
CA GLY A 315 -24.47 -0.05 14.69
C GLY A 315 -23.42 -0.33 13.60
N ILE A 316 -23.01 0.69 12.85
CA ILE A 316 -21.84 0.64 11.97
C ILE A 316 -20.74 1.53 12.56
N PHE A 317 -19.56 0.94 12.72
CA PHE A 317 -18.39 1.55 13.34
C PHE A 317 -17.26 1.70 12.32
N THR A 318 -16.26 2.50 12.64
CA THR A 318 -15.07 2.70 11.79
C THR A 318 -13.80 2.68 12.62
N CYS A 319 -12.69 2.24 12.01
CA CYS A 319 -11.37 2.30 12.61
C CYS A 319 -10.27 2.27 11.56
N GLY A 320 -9.11 2.83 11.90
CA GLY A 320 -7.94 2.77 11.06
C GLY A 320 -8.00 3.75 9.89
N ALA A 321 -7.13 3.52 8.91
CA ALA A 321 -6.86 4.48 7.85
C ALA A 321 -8.01 4.78 6.87
N CYS A 322 -9.14 4.07 6.97
CA CYS A 322 -10.34 4.42 6.21
C CYS A 322 -11.10 5.63 6.80
N GLN A 323 -10.80 6.03 8.03
CA GLN A 323 -11.32 7.24 8.67
C GLN A 323 -10.47 8.47 8.35
N CYS A 324 -9.15 8.34 8.39
CA CYS A 324 -8.19 9.37 8.00
C CYS A 324 -6.77 8.79 7.96
N PRO A 325 -5.78 9.47 7.37
CA PRO A 325 -4.40 9.01 7.42
C PRO A 325 -3.87 8.91 8.86
N MET A 326 -3.44 7.72 9.26
CA MET A 326 -2.93 7.43 10.60
C MET A 326 -1.89 6.30 10.56
N ASP A 327 -1.13 6.15 11.65
CA ASP A 327 -0.12 5.10 11.77
C ASP A 327 -0.68 3.78 12.31
N ILE A 328 0.19 2.77 12.42
CA ILE A 328 -0.18 1.43 12.89
C ILE A 328 -0.65 1.45 14.36
N PRO A 329 0.10 2.03 15.32
CA PRO A 329 -0.37 2.16 16.70
C PRO A 329 -1.75 2.78 16.84
N GLU A 330 -2.00 3.91 16.17
CA GLU A 330 -3.31 4.58 16.20
C GLU A 330 -4.40 3.66 15.63
N SER A 331 -4.13 3.00 14.50
CA SER A 331 -5.07 2.06 13.87
C SER A 331 -5.44 0.89 14.79
N VAL A 332 -4.46 0.32 15.51
CA VAL A 332 -4.67 -0.82 16.42
C VAL A 332 -5.49 -0.41 17.64
N VAL A 333 -5.22 0.77 18.20
CA VAL A 333 -5.99 1.32 19.32
C VAL A 333 -7.43 1.55 18.91
N GLN A 334 -7.66 2.18 17.75
CA GLN A 334 -9.02 2.37 17.24
C GLN A 334 -9.74 1.06 16.96
N ALA A 335 -9.08 0.06 16.38
CA ALA A 335 -9.68 -1.25 16.13
C ALA A 335 -10.15 -1.91 17.43
N SER A 336 -9.36 -1.80 18.50
CA SER A 336 -9.72 -2.30 19.83
C SER A 336 -10.95 -1.58 20.40
N GLY A 337 -11.00 -0.25 20.25
CA GLY A 337 -12.15 0.55 20.66
C GLY A 337 -13.41 0.23 19.86
N ALA A 338 -13.31 0.11 18.53
CA ALA A 338 -14.43 -0.21 17.66
C ALA A 338 -14.99 -1.62 17.96
N ALA A 339 -14.11 -2.59 18.27
CA ALA A 339 -14.53 -3.91 18.73
C ALA A 339 -15.31 -3.84 20.06
N SER A 340 -14.87 -3.01 21.01
CA SER A 340 -15.59 -2.80 22.28
C SER A 340 -16.97 -2.19 22.05
N ALA A 341 -17.06 -1.15 21.22
CA ALA A 341 -18.33 -0.47 20.93
C ALA A 341 -19.31 -1.38 20.15
N ALA A 342 -18.80 -2.17 19.21
CA ALA A 342 -19.59 -3.18 18.51
C ALA A 342 -20.11 -4.28 19.46
N ALA A 343 -19.27 -4.74 20.39
CA ALA A 343 -19.66 -5.74 21.38
C ALA A 343 -20.80 -5.26 22.29
N GLU A 344 -20.79 -3.98 22.69
CA GLU A 344 -21.84 -3.37 23.49
C GLU A 344 -23.21 -3.43 22.78
N VAL A 345 -23.25 -3.12 21.48
CA VAL A 345 -24.46 -3.22 20.67
C VAL A 345 -24.93 -4.67 20.56
N VAL A 346 -24.01 -5.60 20.26
CA VAL A 346 -24.35 -7.02 20.08
C VAL A 346 -24.88 -7.64 21.38
N LEU A 347 -24.28 -7.32 22.53
CA LEU A 347 -24.70 -7.84 23.83
C LEU A 347 -26.03 -7.24 24.28
N SER A 348 -26.24 -5.95 24.04
CA SER A 348 -27.50 -5.27 24.41
C SER A 348 -28.69 -5.74 23.58
N ALA A 349 -28.46 -6.23 22.36
CA ALA A 349 -29.50 -6.82 21.51
C ALA A 349 -29.85 -8.28 21.88
N ALA A 350 -29.02 -8.95 22.68
CA ALA A 350 -29.23 -10.33 23.12
C ALA A 350 -30.00 -10.45 24.45
N LEU A 351 -30.16 -9.34 25.17
CA LEU A 351 -30.98 -9.18 26.38
C LEU A 351 -32.35 -8.61 26.01
#